data_AF-A0A7Y5BA05-F1
#
_entry.id   AF-A0A7Y5BA05-F1
#
_cell.length_a   1.000
_cell.length_b   1.000
_cell.length_c   1.000
_cell.angle_alpha   90.00
_cell.angle_beta   90.00
_cell.angle_gamma   90.00
#
_symmetry.space_group_name_H-M   'P 1'
#
loop_
_entity.id
_entity.type
_entity.pdbx_description
1 polymer ?
#
loop_
_entity_poly.entity_id
_entity_poly.type
_entity_poly.pdbx_seq_one_letter_code
_entity_poly.pdbx_strand_id
1 'polypeptide(L)'
;MYRLPEIKGIVGAKKKIINEIIVKDLSPRDRYEINKLFANINSIDPASKTIYKANLYILLNSYIENGNLIKAQQILAIEKKKDAYDKKLNEIELKLNKENFRKNYYETRIAIIENGNKKIPEWEWNGNTKNCYKGDLPPYIIQKIEDRINFFRVNAGVPPIYLDSQLNDWCQRAALAMESNNRLMHELPKNWTCYSPEASEAALYSLLTQNINPSIAITSFMDDFKNPSLGNRRWMLYPFSMVWGVGSTKSKCVLWALDDSRIKDTLLYKTSFVAWPYDGYIHKMFLFKKWSFSINQNLSDAKITMMINKSPISFTAEKLIDGYGLPTLVWTPSIDISKLKEGDNINVSIKLKNNKVYTYNVKIFEYSP
;
A
#
# COMPACT_ATOMS: atom_id res chain seq x y z
N MET A 1 -16.28 -14.32 13.26
CA MET A 1 -16.23 -14.51 11.79
C MET A 1 -16.74 -13.22 11.16
N TYR A 2 -15.86 -12.26 10.84
CA TYR A 2 -16.28 -11.07 10.11
C TYR A 2 -16.41 -11.45 8.63
N ARG A 3 -17.62 -11.82 8.23
CA ARG A 3 -18.00 -11.92 6.81
C ARG A 3 -17.92 -10.49 6.25
N LEU A 4 -17.20 -10.29 5.14
CA LEU A 4 -17.26 -9.02 4.41
C LEU A 4 -18.75 -8.69 4.16
N PRO A 5 -19.28 -7.56 4.67
CA PRO A 5 -20.68 -7.21 4.44
C PRO A 5 -20.97 -7.04 2.95
N GLU A 6 -22.15 -7.44 2.49
CA GLU A 6 -22.62 -7.08 1.16
C GLU A 6 -22.75 -5.55 1.07
N ILE A 7 -21.95 -4.92 0.21
CA ILE A 7 -21.99 -3.47 -0.04
C ILE A 7 -23.26 -3.13 -0.84
N LYS A 8 -24.41 -2.99 -0.16
CA LYS A 8 -25.66 -2.53 -0.75
C LYS A 8 -25.72 -1.00 -0.70
N GLY A 9 -25.27 -0.32 -1.76
CA GLY A 9 -25.52 1.13 -1.87
C GLY A 9 -24.76 1.92 -2.94
N ILE A 10 -23.61 1.44 -3.43
CA ILE A 10 -22.70 2.28 -4.24
C ILE A 10 -22.28 1.59 -5.55
N VAL A 11 -23.19 0.87 -6.21
CA VAL A 11 -22.86 0.12 -7.45
C VAL A 11 -22.89 1.01 -8.70
N GLY A 12 -23.72 2.06 -8.71
CA GLY A 12 -23.91 2.93 -9.88
C GLY A 12 -22.78 3.94 -10.10
N ALA A 13 -22.38 4.67 -9.05
CA ALA A 13 -21.34 5.71 -9.13
C ALA A 13 -19.93 5.13 -9.35
N LYS A 14 -19.64 3.96 -8.74
CA LYS A 14 -18.35 3.27 -8.89
C LYS A 14 -18.05 2.85 -10.33
N LYS A 15 -19.07 2.47 -11.14
CA LYS A 15 -18.86 2.08 -12.54
C LYS A 15 -18.31 3.20 -13.42
N LYS A 16 -18.75 4.45 -13.20
CA LYS A 16 -18.31 5.61 -13.98
C LYS A 16 -16.87 6.00 -13.63
N ILE A 17 -16.53 6.00 -12.34
CA ILE A 17 -15.18 6.32 -11.87
C ILE A 17 -14.19 5.19 -12.24
N ILE A 18 -14.60 3.91 -12.15
CA ILE A 18 -13.79 2.79 -12.64
C ILE A 18 -13.49 2.94 -14.14
N ASN A 19 -14.46 3.35 -14.97
CA ASN A 19 -14.25 3.60 -16.39
C ASN A 19 -13.34 4.80 -16.68
N GLU A 20 -13.42 5.87 -15.88
CA GLU A 20 -12.51 7.03 -15.96
C GLU A 20 -11.09 6.69 -15.45
N ILE A 21 -10.94 5.72 -14.55
CA ILE A 21 -9.66 5.28 -13.96
C ILE A 21 -8.95 4.21 -14.79
N ILE A 22 -9.68 3.39 -15.55
CA ILE A 22 -9.08 2.53 -16.58
C ILE A 22 -8.29 3.37 -17.60
N VAL A 23 -8.56 4.67 -17.72
CA VAL A 23 -7.79 5.63 -18.53
C VAL A 23 -6.41 5.96 -17.92
N LYS A 24 -6.16 5.65 -16.63
CA LYS A 24 -4.83 5.71 -16.00
C LYS A 24 -4.02 4.40 -16.12
N ASP A 25 -4.61 3.32 -16.64
CA ASP A 25 -3.89 2.10 -17.02
C ASP A 25 -3.55 2.14 -18.51
N LEU A 26 -2.35 2.67 -18.84
CA LEU A 26 -1.81 2.86 -20.20
C LEU A 26 -2.90 3.30 -21.20
N SER A 27 -3.00 4.61 -21.42
CA SER A 27 -3.90 5.14 -22.45
C SER A 27 -3.71 4.37 -23.78
N PRO A 28 -4.74 4.25 -24.64
CA PRO A 28 -4.56 3.65 -25.97
C PRO A 28 -3.38 4.25 -26.74
N ARG A 29 -3.07 5.53 -26.48
CA ARG A 29 -1.87 6.22 -26.95
C ARG A 29 -0.58 5.69 -26.33
N ASP A 30 -0.52 5.46 -25.02
CA ASP A 30 0.64 4.84 -24.38
C ASP A 30 0.84 3.38 -24.82
N ARG A 31 -0.24 2.61 -24.99
CA ARG A 31 -0.17 1.26 -25.57
C ARG A 31 0.28 1.32 -27.02
N TYR A 32 -0.12 2.34 -27.76
CA TYR A 32 0.32 2.58 -29.13
C TYR A 32 1.80 2.99 -29.19
N GLU A 33 2.28 3.90 -28.34
CA GLU A 33 3.70 4.27 -28.27
C GLU A 33 4.58 3.10 -27.78
N ILE A 34 4.09 2.30 -26.83
CA ILE A 34 4.71 1.01 -26.47
C ILE A 34 4.68 0.09 -27.69
N ASN A 35 3.55 -0.18 -28.32
CA ASN A 35 3.50 -1.04 -29.50
C ASN A 35 4.36 -0.52 -30.67
N LYS A 36 4.58 0.79 -30.78
CA LYS A 36 5.41 1.46 -31.79
C LYS A 36 6.90 1.37 -31.47
N LEU A 37 7.29 1.47 -30.20
CA LEU A 37 8.63 1.10 -29.72
C LEU A 37 8.94 -0.39 -29.95
N PHE A 38 7.90 -1.22 -30.07
CA PHE A 38 7.96 -2.68 -30.17
C PHE A 38 7.58 -3.20 -31.57
N ALA A 39 7.28 -2.31 -32.52
CA ALA A 39 6.93 -2.64 -33.90
C ALA A 39 8.21 -2.92 -34.72
N ASN A 40 8.90 -4.01 -34.37
CA ASN A 40 9.80 -4.84 -35.19
C ASN A 40 10.74 -5.71 -34.30
N ILE A 41 10.20 -6.43 -33.30
CA ILE A 41 11.00 -7.38 -32.51
C ILE A 41 10.58 -8.85 -32.78
N ASN A 42 9.90 -9.10 -33.90
CA ASN A 42 9.65 -10.48 -34.35
C ASN A 42 10.87 -11.12 -35.05
N SER A 43 12.01 -10.43 -35.15
CA SER A 43 13.30 -11.06 -35.46
C SER A 43 14.04 -11.39 -34.17
N ILE A 44 14.16 -12.68 -33.87
CA ILE A 44 14.89 -13.25 -32.73
C ILE A 44 16.40 -13.18 -33.03
N ASP A 45 16.95 -11.99 -33.23
CA ASP A 45 18.38 -11.74 -33.34
C ASP A 45 18.88 -11.12 -32.01
N PRO A 46 20.02 -11.58 -31.44
CA PRO A 46 20.76 -10.89 -30.38
C PRO A 46 20.81 -9.34 -30.48
N ALA A 47 20.94 -8.78 -31.69
CA ALA A 47 20.93 -7.34 -31.92
C ALA A 47 19.59 -6.70 -31.53
N SER A 48 18.46 -7.31 -31.92
CA SER A 48 17.11 -6.82 -31.58
C SER A 48 16.83 -6.89 -30.07
N LYS A 49 17.34 -7.92 -29.37
CA LYS A 49 17.24 -8.02 -27.89
C LYS A 49 18.05 -6.95 -27.17
N THR A 50 19.22 -6.61 -27.71
CA THR A 50 20.08 -5.57 -27.15
C THR A 50 19.46 -4.19 -27.29
N ILE A 51 18.92 -3.87 -28.48
CA ILE A 51 18.19 -2.63 -28.76
C ILE A 51 16.94 -2.51 -27.87
N TYR A 52 16.19 -3.62 -27.71
CA TYR A 52 15.04 -3.67 -26.82
C TYR A 52 15.39 -3.29 -25.38
N LYS A 53 16.42 -3.94 -24.81
CA LYS A 53 16.88 -3.66 -23.45
C LYS A 53 17.33 -2.21 -23.30
N ALA A 54 18.09 -1.68 -24.26
CA ALA A 54 18.52 -0.28 -24.24
C ALA A 54 17.34 0.70 -24.21
N ASN A 55 16.34 0.51 -25.08
CA ASN A 55 15.14 1.36 -25.12
C ASN A 55 14.30 1.24 -23.85
N LEU A 56 14.16 0.02 -23.30
CA LEU A 56 13.47 -0.22 -22.04
C LEU A 56 14.13 0.55 -20.88
N TYR A 57 15.46 0.53 -20.77
CA TYR A 57 16.17 1.25 -19.72
C TYR A 57 15.98 2.78 -19.84
N ILE A 58 16.02 3.32 -21.06
CA ILE A 58 15.75 4.74 -21.32
C ILE A 58 14.33 5.10 -20.90
N LEU A 59 13.34 4.29 -21.29
CA LEU A 59 11.93 4.50 -20.94
C LEU A 59 11.70 4.51 -19.43
N LEU A 60 12.26 3.51 -18.71
CA LEU A 60 12.12 3.41 -17.27
C LEU A 60 12.76 4.62 -16.56
N ASN A 61 13.97 5.02 -16.97
CA ASN A 61 14.62 6.21 -16.42
C ASN A 61 13.81 7.49 -16.67
N SER A 62 13.28 7.64 -17.89
CA SER A 62 12.41 8.77 -18.22
C SER A 62 11.15 8.81 -17.36
N TYR A 63 10.52 7.67 -17.08
CA TYR A 63 9.38 7.64 -16.16
C TYR A 63 9.77 7.97 -14.72
N ILE A 64 10.94 7.54 -14.25
CA ILE A 64 11.43 7.91 -12.92
C ILE A 64 11.67 9.42 -12.84
N GLU A 65 12.38 9.99 -13.81
CA GLU A 65 12.74 11.41 -13.85
C GLU A 65 11.52 12.33 -13.98
N ASN A 66 10.51 11.91 -14.75
CA ASN A 66 9.24 12.62 -14.87
C ASN A 66 8.26 12.33 -13.71
N GLY A 67 8.66 11.55 -12.71
CA GLY A 67 7.85 11.23 -11.54
C GLY A 67 6.67 10.29 -11.79
N ASN A 68 6.66 9.58 -12.92
CA ASN A 68 5.70 8.53 -13.29
C ASN A 68 6.06 7.18 -12.62
N LEU A 69 6.22 7.20 -11.29
CA LEU A 69 6.86 6.13 -10.53
C LEU A 69 6.03 4.83 -10.50
N ILE A 70 4.71 4.92 -10.43
CA ILE A 70 3.82 3.73 -10.46
C ILE A 70 3.98 2.98 -11.78
N LYS A 71 3.99 3.72 -12.90
CA LYS A 71 4.15 3.15 -14.25
C LYS A 71 5.52 2.49 -14.41
N ALA A 72 6.58 3.15 -13.94
CA ALA A 72 7.91 2.58 -13.90
C ALA A 72 7.96 1.27 -13.09
N GLN A 73 7.33 1.23 -11.91
CA GLN A 73 7.29 0.03 -11.06
C GLN A 73 6.56 -1.13 -11.73
N GLN A 74 5.41 -0.88 -12.35
CA GLN A 74 4.63 -1.91 -13.04
C GLN A 74 5.40 -2.53 -14.20
N ILE A 75 6.05 -1.70 -15.04
CA ILE A 75 6.86 -2.18 -16.17
C ILE A 75 8.07 -2.96 -15.64
N LEU A 76 8.79 -2.41 -14.67
CA LEU A 76 9.97 -3.04 -14.09
C LEU A 76 9.64 -4.42 -13.49
N ALA A 77 8.50 -4.57 -12.79
CA ALA A 77 8.05 -5.82 -12.22
C ALA A 77 7.78 -6.91 -13.28
N ILE A 78 7.28 -6.53 -14.46
CA ILE A 78 7.09 -7.45 -15.59
C ILE A 78 8.43 -7.87 -16.18
N GLU A 79 9.35 -6.94 -16.41
CA GLU A 79 10.63 -7.23 -17.06
C GLU A 79 11.57 -8.03 -16.16
N LYS A 80 11.57 -7.77 -14.85
CA LYS A 80 12.34 -8.57 -13.89
C LYS A 80 11.86 -10.02 -13.77
N LYS A 81 10.59 -10.32 -14.07
CA LYS A 81 10.11 -11.71 -14.17
C LYS A 81 10.69 -12.45 -15.37
N LYS A 82 11.07 -11.73 -16.43
CA LYS A 82 11.71 -12.30 -17.62
C LYS A 82 13.20 -12.52 -17.41
N ASP A 83 13.87 -11.59 -16.72
CA ASP A 83 15.30 -11.66 -16.43
C ASP A 83 15.61 -11.03 -15.05
N ALA A 84 15.66 -11.87 -14.01
CA ALA A 84 15.90 -11.43 -12.65
C ALA A 84 17.36 -11.01 -12.37
N TYR A 85 18.30 -11.39 -13.25
CA TYR A 85 19.75 -11.17 -13.07
C TYR A 85 20.27 -9.96 -13.85
N ASP A 86 19.41 -9.27 -14.58
CA ASP A 86 19.74 -8.05 -15.30
C ASP A 86 20.24 -6.97 -14.32
N LYS A 87 21.56 -6.72 -14.35
CA LYS A 87 22.21 -5.74 -13.48
C LYS A 87 21.64 -4.33 -13.68
N LYS A 88 21.29 -3.96 -14.91
CA LYS A 88 20.80 -2.62 -15.21
C LYS A 88 19.37 -2.43 -14.72
N LEU A 89 18.51 -3.46 -14.81
CA LEU A 89 17.19 -3.43 -14.18
C LEU A 89 17.30 -3.34 -12.66
N ASN A 90 18.28 -3.99 -12.03
CA ASN A 90 18.50 -3.88 -10.58
C ASN A 90 18.95 -2.46 -10.18
N GLU A 91 19.82 -1.80 -10.96
CA GLU A 91 20.19 -0.40 -10.73
C GLU A 91 18.98 0.55 -10.86
N ILE A 92 18.17 0.34 -11.90
CA ILE A 92 16.94 1.11 -12.13
C ILE A 92 15.93 0.88 -11.01
N GLU A 93 15.81 -0.36 -10.51
CA GLU A 93 14.96 -0.68 -9.35
C GLU A 93 15.37 0.09 -8.11
N LEU A 94 16.67 0.15 -7.81
CA LEU A 94 17.19 0.91 -6.68
C LEU A 94 16.91 2.41 -6.84
N LYS A 95 17.17 2.98 -8.03
CA LYS A 95 16.86 4.39 -8.36
C LYS A 95 15.37 4.68 -8.18
N LEU A 96 14.51 3.83 -8.72
CA LEU A 96 13.05 3.94 -8.60
C LEU A 96 12.61 3.89 -7.13
N ASN A 97 13.12 2.96 -6.33
CA ASN A 97 12.73 2.84 -4.92
C ASN A 97 13.21 4.02 -4.07
N LYS A 98 14.40 4.58 -4.36
CA LYS A 98 14.88 5.83 -3.72
C LYS A 98 13.98 7.01 -4.06
N GLU A 99 13.64 7.21 -5.34
CA GLU A 99 12.72 8.29 -5.75
C GLU A 99 11.30 8.09 -5.23
N ASN A 100 10.79 6.85 -5.22
CA ASN A 100 9.48 6.52 -4.67
C ASN A 100 9.43 6.79 -3.16
N PHE A 101 10.50 6.46 -2.43
CA PHE A 101 10.63 6.82 -1.02
C PHE A 101 10.62 8.34 -0.82
N ARG A 102 11.42 9.10 -1.58
CA ARG A 102 11.45 10.57 -1.46
C ARG A 102 10.07 11.17 -1.73
N LYS A 103 9.51 10.91 -2.90
CA LYS A 103 8.30 11.59 -3.38
C LYS A 103 7.03 11.12 -2.67
N ASN A 104 6.81 9.81 -2.60
CA ASN A 104 5.52 9.26 -2.15
C ASN A 104 5.50 8.92 -0.66
N TYR A 105 6.64 8.92 0.03
CA TYR A 105 6.70 8.76 1.48
C TYR A 105 7.28 9.97 2.21
N TYR A 106 8.49 10.42 1.90
CA TYR A 106 9.15 11.47 2.67
C TYR A 106 8.50 12.84 2.49
N GLU A 107 8.16 13.23 1.26
CA GLU A 107 7.50 14.51 0.94
C GLU A 107 6.01 14.54 1.32
N THR A 108 5.41 13.37 1.57
CA THR A 108 4.01 13.26 2.00
C THR A 108 3.82 13.45 3.51
N ARG A 109 4.87 13.80 4.25
CA ARG A 109 4.76 14.18 5.67
C ARG A 109 3.94 15.46 5.79
N ILE A 110 3.15 15.52 6.87
CA ILE A 110 2.51 16.77 7.30
C ILE A 110 3.59 17.60 7.99
N ALA A 111 4.02 18.66 7.33
CA ALA A 111 5.13 19.50 7.79
C ALA A 111 4.75 20.31 9.03
N ILE A 112 5.76 20.72 9.78
CA ILE A 112 5.64 21.78 10.77
C ILE A 112 6.09 23.06 10.10
N ILE A 113 5.23 24.07 10.06
CA ILE A 113 5.47 25.38 9.47
C ILE A 113 5.65 26.44 10.55
N GLU A 114 6.35 27.52 10.20
CA GLU A 114 6.51 28.69 11.06
C GLU A 114 5.35 29.66 10.83
N ASN A 115 4.69 30.04 11.93
CA ASN A 115 3.66 31.07 11.96
C ASN A 115 4.04 32.11 13.03
N GLY A 116 4.79 33.13 12.60
CA GLY A 116 5.49 34.02 13.52
C GLY A 116 6.47 33.26 14.40
N ASN A 117 6.35 33.40 15.73
CA ASN A 117 7.20 32.70 16.70
C ASN A 117 6.69 31.29 17.06
N LYS A 118 5.62 30.80 16.43
CA LYS A 118 5.02 29.48 16.72
C LYS A 118 5.34 28.48 15.61
N LYS A 119 5.56 27.23 16.01
CA LYS A 119 5.65 26.08 15.11
C LYS A 119 4.33 25.31 15.15
N ILE A 120 3.63 25.27 14.02
CA ILE A 120 2.32 24.61 13.90
C ILE A 120 2.34 23.59 12.77
N PRO A 121 1.51 22.54 12.79
CA PRO A 121 1.33 21.68 11.63
C PRO A 121 0.82 22.48 10.43
N GLU A 122 1.21 22.10 9.21
CA GLU A 122 0.69 22.69 7.96
C GLU A 122 -0.84 22.53 7.82
N TRP A 123 -1.43 21.59 8.55
CA TRP A 123 -2.86 21.38 8.62
C TRP A 123 -3.32 21.14 10.07
N GLU A 124 -4.34 21.90 10.46
CA GLU A 124 -5.09 21.71 11.69
C GLU A 124 -6.58 21.52 11.36
N TRP A 125 -7.26 20.70 12.15
CA TRP A 125 -8.69 20.46 11.95
C TRP A 125 -9.50 21.73 12.25
N ASN A 126 -10.31 22.16 11.28
CA ASN A 126 -11.13 23.36 11.34
C ASN A 126 -12.59 23.09 11.77
N GLY A 127 -12.92 21.87 12.21
CA GLY A 127 -14.26 21.48 12.65
C GLY A 127 -14.57 21.82 14.11
N ASN A 128 -15.78 21.47 14.55
CA ASN A 128 -16.28 21.73 15.89
C ASN A 128 -17.31 20.66 16.33
N THR A 129 -17.08 20.09 17.51
CA THR A 129 -17.92 19.01 18.07
C THR A 129 -19.23 19.50 18.66
N LYS A 130 -19.35 20.78 19.04
CA LYS A 130 -20.56 21.34 19.68
C LYS A 130 -21.71 21.55 18.71
N ASN A 131 -21.41 21.97 17.48
CA ASN A 131 -22.40 22.23 16.43
C ASN A 131 -22.34 21.21 15.29
N CYS A 132 -21.59 20.12 15.48
CA CYS A 132 -21.36 19.08 14.48
C CYS A 132 -20.81 19.59 13.14
N TYR A 133 -19.99 20.65 13.19
CA TYR A 133 -19.24 21.08 12.03
C TYR A 133 -18.06 20.11 11.80
N LYS A 134 -18.17 19.26 10.78
CA LYS A 134 -17.18 18.19 10.54
C LYS A 134 -15.79 18.70 10.15
N GLY A 135 -15.69 19.94 9.64
CA GLY A 135 -14.48 20.43 9.00
C GLY A 135 -14.11 19.60 7.76
N ASP A 136 -12.88 19.77 7.30
CA ASP A 136 -12.38 19.12 6.09
C ASP A 136 -10.85 18.97 6.07
N LEU A 137 -10.40 18.04 5.24
CA LEU A 137 -9.01 17.92 4.83
C LEU A 137 -8.85 18.68 3.50
N PRO A 138 -7.90 19.63 3.38
CA PRO A 138 -7.69 20.31 2.12
C PRO A 138 -7.12 19.33 1.07
N PRO A 139 -7.38 19.56 -0.24
CA PRO A 139 -7.01 18.62 -1.30
C PRO A 139 -5.53 18.19 -1.30
N TYR A 140 -4.61 19.10 -0.95
CA TYR A 140 -3.18 18.77 -0.92
C TYR A 140 -2.82 17.78 0.20
N ILE A 141 -3.53 17.77 1.33
CA ILE A 141 -3.35 16.78 2.39
C ILE A 141 -3.93 15.43 1.96
N ILE A 142 -5.10 15.44 1.30
CA ILE A 142 -5.70 14.22 0.73
C ILE A 142 -4.72 13.58 -0.27
N GLN A 143 -4.09 14.37 -1.15
CA GLN A 143 -3.09 13.86 -2.10
C GLN A 143 -1.88 13.24 -1.38
N LYS A 144 -1.34 13.90 -0.34
CA LYS A 144 -0.24 13.33 0.46
C LYS A 144 -0.62 11.97 1.08
N ILE A 145 -1.86 11.83 1.56
CA ILE A 145 -2.36 10.58 2.12
C ILE A 145 -2.47 9.50 1.04
N GLU A 146 -3.08 9.82 -0.11
CA GLU A 146 -3.20 8.92 -1.26
C GLU A 146 -1.83 8.42 -1.74
N ASP A 147 -0.88 9.33 -1.94
CA ASP A 147 0.49 9.00 -2.37
C ASP A 147 1.17 8.05 -1.38
N ARG A 148 1.00 8.28 -0.08
CA ARG A 148 1.57 7.42 0.96
C ARG A 148 0.92 6.04 1.01
N ILE A 149 -0.40 5.94 0.83
CA ILE A 149 -1.08 4.65 0.71
C ILE A 149 -0.53 3.89 -0.51
N ASN A 150 -0.42 4.58 -1.64
CA ASN A 150 0.05 4.01 -2.89
C ASN A 150 1.53 3.63 -2.86
N PHE A 151 2.37 4.34 -2.10
CA PHE A 151 3.75 3.93 -1.82
C PHE A 151 3.80 2.49 -1.26
N PHE A 152 3.02 2.19 -0.22
CA PHE A 152 3.00 0.86 0.39
C PHE A 152 2.40 -0.19 -0.56
N ARG A 153 1.27 0.13 -1.19
CA ARG A 153 0.52 -0.81 -2.04
C ARG A 153 1.31 -1.23 -3.27
N VAL A 154 1.84 -0.27 -4.01
CA VAL A 154 2.55 -0.54 -5.27
C VAL A 154 3.86 -1.28 -5.03
N ASN A 155 4.57 -0.96 -3.94
CA ASN A 155 5.77 -1.70 -3.55
C ASN A 155 5.46 -3.14 -3.12
N ALA A 156 4.31 -3.39 -2.48
CA ALA A 156 3.85 -4.74 -2.16
C ALA A 156 3.30 -5.52 -3.37
N GLY A 157 3.30 -4.93 -4.57
CA GLY A 157 2.82 -5.56 -5.80
C GLY A 157 1.30 -5.60 -5.93
N VAL A 158 0.57 -4.75 -5.20
CA VAL A 158 -0.90 -4.61 -5.33
C VAL A 158 -1.29 -3.29 -6.00
N PRO A 159 -2.43 -3.23 -6.70
CA PRO A 159 -2.84 -2.02 -7.41
C PRO A 159 -2.99 -0.80 -6.48
N PRO A 160 -2.70 0.43 -6.98
CA PRO A 160 -2.96 1.64 -6.22
C PRO A 160 -4.47 1.86 -6.00
N ILE A 161 -4.78 2.74 -5.06
CA ILE A 161 -6.12 3.25 -4.76
C ILE A 161 -6.22 4.72 -5.18
N TYR A 162 -7.44 5.24 -5.12
CA TYR A 162 -7.72 6.66 -5.15
C TYR A 162 -8.70 7.01 -4.03
N LEU A 163 -8.61 8.25 -3.53
CA LEU A 163 -9.51 8.78 -2.51
C LEU A 163 -10.70 9.48 -3.15
N ASP A 164 -11.88 8.89 -2.96
CA ASP A 164 -13.15 9.41 -3.47
C ASP A 164 -13.72 10.50 -2.56
N SER A 165 -14.23 11.58 -3.16
CA SER A 165 -14.70 12.75 -2.40
C SER A 165 -15.94 12.46 -1.54
N GLN A 166 -16.82 11.55 -1.97
CA GLN A 166 -17.99 11.15 -1.17
C GLN A 166 -17.56 10.28 0.01
N LEU A 167 -16.67 9.31 -0.21
CA LEU A 167 -16.12 8.51 0.90
C LEU A 167 -15.28 9.36 1.87
N ASN A 168 -14.57 10.37 1.38
CA ASN A 168 -13.88 11.36 2.23
C ASN A 168 -14.89 12.11 3.11
N ASP A 169 -16.01 12.57 2.57
CA ASP A 169 -17.09 13.20 3.35
C ASP A 169 -17.58 12.28 4.47
N TRP A 170 -17.84 11.02 4.15
CA TRP A 170 -18.36 10.04 5.12
C TRP A 170 -17.34 9.72 6.21
N CYS A 171 -16.07 9.54 5.84
CA CYS A 171 -14.98 9.35 6.80
C CYS A 171 -14.79 10.57 7.71
N GLN A 172 -14.94 11.78 7.18
CA GLN A 172 -14.83 13.00 7.97
C GLN A 172 -15.97 13.12 9.00
N ARG A 173 -17.20 12.70 8.64
CA ARG A 173 -18.32 12.59 9.59
C ARG A 173 -18.07 11.54 10.66
N ALA A 174 -17.52 10.38 10.29
CA ALA A 174 -17.12 9.34 11.26
C ALA A 174 -16.06 9.85 12.23
N ALA A 175 -15.03 10.54 11.72
CA ALA A 175 -14.00 11.15 12.55
C ALA A 175 -14.59 12.19 13.52
N LEU A 176 -15.52 13.04 13.05
CA LEU A 176 -16.25 13.99 13.91
C LEU A 176 -17.07 13.28 14.99
N ALA A 177 -17.82 12.22 14.66
CA ALA A 177 -18.60 11.48 15.64
C ALA A 177 -17.71 10.86 16.72
N MET A 178 -16.58 10.24 16.33
CA MET A 178 -15.59 9.69 17.26
C MET A 178 -14.90 10.76 18.10
N GLU A 179 -14.63 11.93 17.53
CA GLU A 179 -14.05 13.09 18.23
C GLU A 179 -15.03 13.65 19.26
N SER A 180 -16.30 13.82 18.89
CA SER A 180 -17.35 14.39 19.74
C SER A 180 -17.67 13.52 20.95
N ASN A 181 -17.41 12.22 20.86
CA ASN A 181 -17.66 11.24 21.93
C ASN A 181 -16.37 10.69 22.55
N ASN A 182 -15.20 11.21 22.14
CA ASN A 182 -13.87 10.81 22.60
C ASN A 182 -13.63 9.29 22.59
N ARG A 183 -14.08 8.58 21.56
CA ARG A 183 -13.96 7.12 21.44
C ARG A 183 -13.75 6.69 19.99
N LEU A 184 -12.90 5.69 19.77
CA LEU A 184 -12.84 4.94 18.50
C LEU A 184 -13.76 3.73 18.59
N MET A 185 -14.61 3.53 17.59
CA MET A 185 -15.54 2.39 17.55
C MET A 185 -15.98 2.12 16.10
N HIS A 186 -15.98 0.86 15.67
CA HIS A 186 -16.47 0.51 14.33
C HIS A 186 -18.00 0.61 14.23
N GLU A 187 -18.71 0.21 15.30
CA GLU A 187 -20.17 0.26 15.37
C GLU A 187 -20.63 1.48 16.17
N LEU A 188 -20.89 2.60 15.47
CA LEU A 188 -21.29 3.84 16.14
C LEU A 188 -22.70 3.72 16.75
N PRO A 189 -22.87 3.95 18.07
CA PRO A 189 -24.19 4.05 18.68
C PRO A 189 -25.01 5.22 18.12
N LYS A 190 -26.28 4.98 17.78
CA LYS A 190 -27.18 6.00 17.21
C LYS A 190 -27.41 7.22 18.11
N ASN A 191 -27.15 7.10 19.42
CA ASN A 191 -27.30 8.18 20.39
C ASN A 191 -26.03 9.03 20.56
N TRP A 192 -24.95 8.76 19.81
CA TRP A 192 -23.74 9.58 19.86
C TRP A 192 -23.97 10.98 19.29
N THR A 193 -23.33 11.96 19.92
CA THR A 193 -23.27 13.33 19.38
C THR A 193 -22.64 13.31 18.00
N CYS A 194 -23.23 14.05 17.05
CA CYS A 194 -22.83 14.09 15.64
C CYS A 194 -22.87 12.76 14.89
N TYR A 195 -23.68 11.81 15.36
CA TYR A 195 -23.99 10.60 14.62
C TYR A 195 -24.67 10.92 13.28
N SER A 196 -24.31 10.17 12.24
CA SER A 196 -25.09 10.05 11.02
C SER A 196 -25.00 8.63 10.45
N PRO A 197 -25.93 8.19 9.61
CA PRO A 197 -25.83 6.90 8.93
C PRO A 197 -24.52 6.72 8.14
N GLU A 198 -24.08 7.77 7.44
CA GLU A 198 -22.83 7.79 6.66
C GLU A 198 -21.60 7.66 7.56
N ALA A 199 -21.61 8.34 8.72
CA ALA A 199 -20.56 8.21 9.73
C ALA A 199 -20.48 6.77 10.26
N SER A 200 -21.64 6.16 10.53
CA SER A 200 -21.74 4.78 11.00
C SER A 200 -21.22 3.80 9.95
N GLU A 201 -21.54 4.02 8.68
CA GLU A 201 -21.09 3.18 7.58
C GLU A 201 -19.58 3.32 7.39
N ALA A 202 -19.05 4.54 7.35
CA ALA A 202 -17.62 4.76 7.26
C ALA A 202 -16.84 4.15 8.42
N ALA A 203 -17.31 4.27 9.66
CA ALA A 203 -16.66 3.64 10.81
C ALA A 203 -16.56 2.12 10.68
N LEU A 204 -17.58 1.47 10.11
CA LEU A 204 -17.63 0.01 9.94
C LEU A 204 -16.60 -0.51 8.93
N TYR A 205 -16.35 0.24 7.85
CA TYR A 205 -15.48 -0.18 6.74
C TYR A 205 -14.07 0.44 6.76
N SER A 206 -13.74 1.16 7.83
CA SER A 206 -12.49 1.91 7.94
C SER A 206 -11.50 1.30 8.90
N LEU A 207 -10.22 1.59 8.64
CA LEU A 207 -9.16 1.55 9.63
C LEU A 207 -9.28 2.80 10.51
N LEU A 208 -9.16 2.60 11.82
CA LEU A 208 -9.37 3.64 12.82
C LEU A 208 -8.10 3.83 13.67
N THR A 209 -7.66 5.07 13.81
CA THR A 209 -6.57 5.41 14.75
C THR A 209 -6.81 6.77 15.38
N GLN A 210 -6.01 7.09 16.41
CA GLN A 210 -6.12 8.34 17.13
C GLN A 210 -4.77 8.90 17.57
N ASN A 211 -4.74 10.20 17.84
CA ASN A 211 -3.59 10.98 18.34
C ASN A 211 -2.35 10.92 17.44
N ILE A 212 -2.56 10.75 16.14
CA ILE A 212 -1.52 10.68 15.12
C ILE A 212 -2.03 11.46 13.90
N ASN A 213 -1.16 12.25 13.27
CA ASN A 213 -1.53 12.96 12.04
C ASN A 213 -1.88 11.97 10.91
N PRO A 214 -2.77 12.31 9.97
CA PRO A 214 -3.31 11.35 9.02
C PRO A 214 -2.26 10.75 8.06
N SER A 215 -1.14 11.42 7.81
CA SER A 215 -0.04 10.85 7.01
C SER A 215 0.69 9.73 7.78
N ILE A 216 1.03 9.96 9.06
CA ILE A 216 1.66 8.93 9.90
C ILE A 216 0.69 7.81 10.26
N ALA A 217 -0.62 8.08 10.31
CA ALA A 217 -1.65 7.05 10.49
C ALA A 217 -1.52 5.92 9.46
N ILE A 218 -1.25 6.24 8.18
CA ILE A 218 -1.01 5.24 7.12
C ILE A 218 0.16 4.32 7.46
N THR A 219 1.25 4.89 7.98
CA THR A 219 2.42 4.11 8.39
C THR A 219 2.10 3.23 9.60
N SER A 220 1.32 3.74 10.55
CA SER A 220 0.86 2.96 11.71
C SER A 220 -0.05 1.80 11.30
N PHE A 221 -0.94 1.99 10.33
CA PHE A 221 -1.79 0.91 9.80
C PHE A 221 -0.99 -0.14 9.05
N MET A 222 0.11 0.26 8.40
CA MET A 222 1.04 -0.67 7.76
C MET A 222 1.95 -1.39 8.74
N ASP A 223 2.43 -0.74 9.81
CA ASP A 223 3.23 -1.41 10.84
C ASP A 223 2.39 -2.42 11.61
N ASP A 224 1.25 -1.99 12.16
CA ASP A 224 0.23 -2.82 12.81
C ASP A 224 0.77 -3.79 13.88
N PHE A 225 1.94 -3.50 14.46
CA PHE A 225 2.69 -4.47 15.28
C PHE A 225 1.93 -4.97 16.51
N LYS A 226 0.97 -4.17 17.02
CA LYS A 226 0.16 -4.51 18.19
C LYS A 226 -0.86 -5.61 17.90
N ASN A 227 -1.20 -5.86 16.64
CA ASN A 227 -2.20 -6.84 16.24
C ASN A 227 -1.54 -8.14 15.79
N PRO A 228 -1.85 -9.30 16.41
CA PRO A 228 -1.32 -10.61 15.97
C PRO A 228 -1.70 -10.97 14.52
N SER A 229 -2.91 -10.59 14.10
CA SER A 229 -3.42 -10.88 12.75
C SER A 229 -2.91 -9.95 11.67
N LEU A 230 -2.27 -8.82 12.03
CA LEU A 230 -1.97 -7.70 11.14
C LEU A 230 -3.19 -7.24 10.31
N GLY A 231 -4.38 -7.21 10.93
CA GLY A 231 -5.64 -6.93 10.24
C GLY A 231 -5.64 -5.60 9.47
N ASN A 232 -5.06 -4.54 10.04
CA ASN A 232 -5.00 -3.23 9.37
C ASN A 232 -4.09 -3.31 8.14
N ARG A 233 -2.90 -3.92 8.29
CA ARG A 233 -1.96 -4.10 7.16
C ARG A 233 -2.57 -4.96 6.05
N ARG A 234 -3.31 -6.02 6.42
CA ARG A 234 -3.94 -6.91 5.45
C ARG A 234 -5.03 -6.22 4.65
N TRP A 235 -5.80 -5.31 5.27
CA TRP A 235 -6.73 -4.44 4.55
C TRP A 235 -5.98 -3.41 3.70
N MET A 236 -4.91 -2.82 4.23
CA MET A 236 -4.06 -1.88 3.49
C MET A 236 -3.50 -2.48 2.19
N LEU A 237 -3.14 -3.77 2.23
CA LEU A 237 -2.59 -4.53 1.12
C LEU A 237 -3.63 -5.42 0.42
N TYR A 238 -4.92 -5.24 0.69
CA TYR A 238 -5.97 -6.04 0.06
C TYR A 238 -6.07 -5.67 -1.43
N PRO A 239 -5.82 -6.61 -2.37
CA PRO A 239 -5.61 -6.23 -3.76
C PRO A 239 -6.88 -5.83 -4.53
N PHE A 240 -8.05 -6.20 -4.02
CA PHE A 240 -9.34 -5.99 -4.71
C PHE A 240 -10.02 -4.66 -4.34
N SER A 241 -9.37 -3.86 -3.51
CA SER A 241 -9.84 -2.56 -3.04
C SER A 241 -9.22 -1.44 -3.87
N MET A 242 -10.02 -0.50 -4.39
CA MET A 242 -9.55 0.64 -5.21
C MET A 242 -10.04 2.00 -4.73
N VAL A 243 -11.27 2.06 -4.21
CA VAL A 243 -11.98 3.31 -3.94
C VAL A 243 -12.07 3.51 -2.45
N TRP A 244 -11.27 4.44 -1.94
CA TRP A 244 -11.13 4.66 -0.51
C TRP A 244 -11.63 6.05 -0.14
N GLY A 245 -11.69 6.31 1.16
CA GLY A 245 -12.02 7.61 1.73
C GLY A 245 -11.19 7.86 2.96
N VAL A 246 -10.93 9.12 3.26
CA VAL A 246 -10.21 9.55 4.46
C VAL A 246 -10.91 10.71 5.13
N GLY A 247 -10.89 10.70 6.45
CA GLY A 247 -11.33 11.79 7.30
C GLY A 247 -10.46 11.88 8.54
N SER A 248 -10.19 13.09 8.99
CA SER A 248 -9.39 13.32 10.19
C SER A 248 -9.89 14.54 10.95
N THR A 249 -9.95 14.42 12.27
CA THR A 249 -10.12 15.54 13.19
C THR A 249 -8.79 15.83 13.89
N LYS A 250 -8.82 16.63 14.96
CA LYS A 250 -7.65 16.89 15.80
C LYS A 250 -7.04 15.61 16.38
N SER A 251 -7.85 14.61 16.69
CA SER A 251 -7.38 13.40 17.37
C SER A 251 -7.82 12.09 16.74
N LYS A 252 -8.76 12.07 15.79
CA LYS A 252 -9.25 10.83 15.16
C LYS A 252 -8.90 10.81 13.68
N CYS A 253 -8.50 9.65 13.18
CA CYS A 253 -8.28 9.41 11.76
C CYS A 253 -9.07 8.16 11.35
N VAL A 254 -9.83 8.29 10.28
CA VAL A 254 -10.70 7.27 9.71
C VAL A 254 -10.30 7.09 8.25
N LEU A 255 -9.92 5.86 7.89
CA LEU A 255 -9.52 5.52 6.52
C LEU A 255 -10.35 4.35 6.02
N TRP A 256 -11.31 4.62 5.14
CA TRP A 256 -12.10 3.57 4.48
C TRP A 256 -11.17 2.70 3.65
N ALA A 257 -11.11 1.39 3.97
CA ALA A 257 -10.22 0.45 3.29
C ALA A 257 -10.94 -0.81 2.77
N LEU A 258 -12.11 -1.13 3.34
CA LEU A 258 -12.94 -2.24 2.86
C LEU A 258 -13.78 -1.83 1.66
N ASP A 259 -13.29 -2.20 0.49
CA ASP A 259 -14.00 -2.01 -0.78
C ASP A 259 -13.75 -3.25 -1.66
N ASP A 260 -14.82 -3.73 -2.30
CA ASP A 260 -14.83 -4.85 -3.26
C ASP A 260 -15.20 -4.34 -4.67
N SER A 261 -14.85 -3.08 -4.98
CA SER A 261 -15.15 -2.44 -6.27
C SER A 261 -14.55 -3.13 -7.49
N ARG A 262 -13.48 -3.91 -7.32
CA ARG A 262 -12.95 -4.76 -8.39
C ARG A 262 -13.63 -6.12 -8.39
N ILE A 263 -13.82 -6.65 -9.60
CA ILE A 263 -14.00 -8.09 -9.78
C ILE A 263 -12.79 -8.78 -9.15
N LYS A 264 -13.06 -9.70 -8.23
CA LYS A 264 -12.01 -10.48 -7.57
C LYS A 264 -11.39 -11.44 -8.58
N ASP A 265 -10.27 -11.05 -9.19
CA ASP A 265 -9.41 -11.98 -9.92
C ASP A 265 -8.69 -12.88 -8.91
N THR A 266 -9.45 -13.84 -8.40
CA THR A 266 -8.96 -14.83 -7.44
C THR A 266 -7.92 -15.76 -8.05
N LEU A 267 -7.84 -15.85 -9.39
CA LEU A 267 -6.90 -16.71 -10.09
C LEU A 267 -5.49 -16.13 -10.07
N LEU A 268 -5.33 -14.84 -10.32
CA LEU A 268 -4.03 -14.16 -10.24
C LEU A 268 -3.37 -14.35 -8.87
N TYR A 269 -4.15 -14.19 -7.79
CA TYR A 269 -3.64 -14.29 -6.41
C TYR A 269 -3.52 -15.72 -5.88
N LYS A 270 -3.85 -16.75 -6.69
CA LYS A 270 -3.45 -18.15 -6.38
C LYS A 270 -1.96 -18.39 -6.61
N THR A 271 -1.31 -17.56 -7.44
CA THR A 271 0.12 -17.68 -7.77
C THR A 271 0.91 -16.42 -7.42
N SER A 272 0.27 -15.25 -7.39
CA SER A 272 0.88 -13.99 -6.99
C SER A 272 0.65 -13.75 -5.50
N PHE A 273 1.71 -13.83 -4.70
CA PHE A 273 1.67 -13.50 -3.28
C PHE A 273 1.83 -11.99 -3.06
N VAL A 274 1.47 -11.54 -1.86
CA VAL A 274 1.66 -10.18 -1.35
C VAL A 274 2.42 -10.27 -0.04
N ALA A 275 3.59 -9.64 0.05
CA ALA A 275 4.45 -9.72 1.23
C ALA A 275 4.82 -8.32 1.75
N TRP A 276 5.04 -8.24 3.06
CA TRP A 276 5.70 -7.10 3.69
C TRP A 276 6.68 -7.59 4.77
N PRO A 277 7.98 -7.27 4.66
CA PRO A 277 8.66 -6.60 3.55
C PRO A 277 8.42 -7.27 2.19
N TYR A 278 8.41 -6.47 1.12
CA TYR A 278 8.12 -6.91 -0.23
C TYR A 278 9.36 -7.46 -0.95
N ASP A 279 9.15 -8.12 -2.09
CA ASP A 279 10.23 -8.58 -2.97
C ASP A 279 10.88 -7.40 -3.70
N GLY A 280 12.18 -7.19 -3.50
CA GLY A 280 12.93 -6.08 -4.10
C GLY A 280 13.60 -5.18 -3.08
N TYR A 281 13.89 -3.94 -3.51
CA TYR A 281 14.58 -2.95 -2.68
C TYR A 281 13.62 -2.26 -1.70
N ILE A 282 13.90 -2.36 -0.40
CA ILE A 282 13.13 -1.71 0.66
C ILE A 282 14.01 -0.81 1.53
N HIS A 283 13.49 0.36 1.89
CA HIS A 283 14.19 1.25 2.81
C HIS A 283 14.23 0.61 4.21
N LYS A 284 15.39 0.62 4.87
CA LYS A 284 15.62 -0.03 6.17
C LYS A 284 14.55 0.29 7.22
N MET A 285 14.00 1.51 7.22
CA MET A 285 12.96 1.94 8.17
C MET A 285 11.62 1.18 8.07
N PHE A 286 11.36 0.48 6.96
CA PHE A 286 10.13 -0.26 6.73
C PHE A 286 10.23 -1.75 7.03
N LEU A 287 11.38 -2.18 7.55
CA LEU A 287 11.53 -3.50 8.16
C LEU A 287 10.78 -3.50 9.50
N PHE A 288 9.45 -3.47 9.43
CA PHE A 288 8.59 -3.50 10.61
C PHE A 288 8.82 -4.78 11.41
N LYS A 289 8.49 -4.73 12.71
CA LYS A 289 8.72 -5.83 13.65
C LYS A 289 8.09 -7.14 13.17
N LYS A 290 6.86 -7.09 12.69
CA LYS A 290 6.14 -8.25 12.15
C LYS A 290 6.22 -8.26 10.63
N TRP A 291 6.53 -9.42 10.07
CA TRP A 291 6.55 -9.71 8.64
C TRP A 291 5.28 -10.48 8.27
N SER A 292 4.83 -10.32 7.03
CA SER A 292 3.60 -10.92 6.53
C SER A 292 3.74 -11.46 5.12
N PHE A 293 3.14 -12.61 4.85
CA PHE A 293 3.04 -13.22 3.52
C PHE A 293 1.60 -13.66 3.27
N SER A 294 0.98 -13.15 2.22
CA SER A 294 -0.42 -13.42 1.88
C SER A 294 -0.55 -14.00 0.48
N ILE A 295 -1.42 -14.99 0.32
CA ILE A 295 -1.71 -15.61 -0.98
C ILE A 295 -3.07 -16.31 -0.91
N ASN A 296 -3.79 -16.39 -2.02
CA ASN A 296 -5.05 -17.11 -2.12
C ASN A 296 -4.85 -18.64 -2.19
N GLN A 297 -4.23 -19.21 -1.16
CA GLN A 297 -3.97 -20.64 -0.98
C GLN A 297 -4.20 -21.02 0.49
N ASN A 298 -4.35 -22.31 0.78
CA ASN A 298 -4.33 -22.79 2.15
C ASN A 298 -2.91 -22.71 2.73
N LEU A 299 -2.75 -22.00 3.84
CA LEU A 299 -1.47 -21.79 4.54
C LEU A 299 -1.30 -22.66 5.79
N SER A 300 -2.26 -23.55 6.07
CA SER A 300 -2.14 -24.54 7.14
C SER A 300 -0.89 -25.39 6.94
N ASP A 301 -0.12 -25.58 8.01
CA ASP A 301 1.14 -26.33 8.03
C ASP A 301 2.25 -25.77 7.10
N ALA A 302 2.13 -24.52 6.63
CA ALA A 302 3.18 -23.88 5.84
C ALA A 302 4.45 -23.68 6.66
N LYS A 303 5.61 -23.88 6.03
CA LYS A 303 6.93 -23.73 6.64
C LYS A 303 7.61 -22.47 6.10
N ILE A 304 8.10 -21.64 7.02
CA ILE A 304 8.84 -20.41 6.73
C ILE A 304 10.33 -20.69 6.98
N THR A 305 11.18 -20.27 6.06
CA THR A 305 12.64 -20.23 6.26
C THR A 305 13.16 -18.86 5.83
N MET A 306 14.09 -18.31 6.61
CA MET A 306 14.69 -17.01 6.37
C MET A 306 16.21 -17.10 6.45
N MET A 307 16.90 -16.46 5.51
CA MET A 307 18.35 -16.42 5.46
C MET A 307 18.82 -14.99 5.18
N ILE A 308 19.73 -14.46 5.99
CA ILE A 308 20.46 -13.21 5.69
C ILE A 308 21.87 -13.56 5.26
N ASN A 309 22.28 -13.17 4.06
CA ASN A 309 23.63 -13.42 3.55
C ASN A 309 24.09 -14.89 3.76
N LYS A 310 23.18 -15.85 3.52
CA LYS A 310 23.36 -17.30 3.73
C LYS A 310 23.43 -17.79 5.19
N SER A 311 23.18 -16.93 6.17
CA SER A 311 23.03 -17.31 7.58
C SER A 311 21.56 -17.41 7.97
N PRO A 312 21.13 -18.44 8.72
CA PRO A 312 19.73 -18.61 9.11
C PRO A 312 19.28 -17.53 10.09
N ILE A 313 18.04 -17.07 9.90
CA ILE A 313 17.34 -16.16 10.82
C ILE A 313 16.28 -16.96 11.57
N SER A 314 16.34 -16.95 12.90
CA SER A 314 15.25 -17.47 13.73
C SER A 314 14.09 -16.49 13.77
N PHE A 315 12.88 -16.98 14.05
CA PHE A 315 11.68 -16.15 14.13
C PHE A 315 10.65 -16.77 15.06
N THR A 316 9.67 -15.97 15.48
CA THR A 316 8.46 -16.44 16.17
C THR A 316 7.26 -16.28 15.24
N ALA A 317 6.57 -17.36 14.92
CA ALA A 317 5.35 -17.33 14.11
C ALA A 317 4.13 -16.99 14.97
N GLU A 318 3.22 -16.20 14.44
CA GLU A 318 1.90 -15.97 15.01
C GLU A 318 0.94 -17.09 14.61
N LYS A 319 -0.14 -17.26 15.38
CA LYS A 319 -1.23 -18.16 14.99
C LYS A 319 -1.91 -17.66 13.71
N LEU A 320 -2.24 -18.57 12.80
CA LEU A 320 -3.07 -18.26 11.64
C LEU A 320 -4.46 -17.77 12.07
N ILE A 321 -4.85 -16.60 11.56
CA ILE A 321 -6.15 -15.97 11.81
C ILE A 321 -6.79 -15.60 10.47
N ASP A 322 -7.95 -16.20 10.19
CA ASP A 322 -8.74 -15.90 9.00
C ASP A 322 -9.57 -14.61 9.14
N GLY A 323 -10.06 -14.08 8.01
CA GLY A 323 -11.10 -13.04 8.02
C GLY A 323 -10.64 -11.59 7.85
N TYR A 324 -9.50 -11.33 7.17
CA TYR A 324 -9.01 -9.95 6.94
C TYR A 324 -8.46 -9.77 5.50
N GLY A 325 -9.08 -10.41 4.52
CA GLY A 325 -8.61 -10.43 3.13
C GLY A 325 -7.99 -11.78 2.77
N LEU A 326 -6.85 -11.76 2.07
CA LEU A 326 -6.15 -13.00 1.69
C LEU A 326 -5.73 -13.80 2.94
N PRO A 327 -5.65 -15.14 2.86
CA PRO A 327 -4.93 -15.95 3.85
C PRO A 327 -3.50 -15.41 4.04
N THR A 328 -3.06 -15.26 5.29
CA THR A 328 -1.80 -14.58 5.63
C THR A 328 -1.04 -15.32 6.74
N LEU A 329 0.24 -15.58 6.51
CA LEU A 329 1.22 -15.92 7.55
C LEU A 329 1.77 -14.64 8.16
N VAL A 330 1.96 -14.63 9.49
CA VAL A 330 2.57 -13.53 10.23
C VAL A 330 3.67 -14.08 11.15
N TRP A 331 4.82 -13.42 11.19
CA TRP A 331 5.93 -13.81 12.07
C TRP A 331 6.80 -12.60 12.46
N THR A 332 7.58 -12.75 13.53
CA THR A 332 8.56 -11.76 13.99
C THR A 332 9.97 -12.35 13.84
N PRO A 333 10.78 -11.88 12.87
CA PRO A 333 12.16 -12.32 12.75
C PRO A 333 13.03 -11.80 13.91
N SER A 334 13.92 -12.65 14.40
CA SER A 334 14.93 -12.30 15.42
C SER A 334 16.14 -11.65 14.75
N ILE A 335 15.94 -10.44 14.20
CA ILE A 335 16.97 -9.65 13.52
C ILE A 335 17.19 -8.32 14.22
N ASP A 336 18.44 -7.91 14.33
CA ASP A 336 18.81 -6.58 14.81
C ASP A 336 18.90 -5.64 13.59
N ILE A 337 17.82 -4.91 13.34
CA ILE A 337 17.70 -4.02 12.17
C ILE A 337 18.78 -2.92 12.17
N SER A 338 19.29 -2.52 13.34
CA SER A 338 20.34 -1.49 13.44
C SER A 338 21.68 -1.95 12.82
N LYS A 339 21.91 -3.26 12.74
CA LYS A 339 23.12 -3.86 12.16
C LYS A 339 23.04 -4.11 10.66
N LEU A 340 21.84 -3.99 10.08
CA LEU A 340 21.64 -4.18 8.65
C LEU A 340 22.18 -2.99 7.88
N LYS A 341 22.81 -3.27 6.73
CA LYS A 341 23.47 -2.29 5.86
C LYS A 341 22.84 -2.29 4.47
N GLU A 342 23.02 -1.21 3.73
CA GLU A 342 22.69 -1.16 2.30
C GLU A 342 23.39 -2.31 1.55
N GLY A 343 22.62 -3.03 0.74
CA GLY A 343 23.08 -4.21 0.00
C GLY A 343 22.87 -5.54 0.73
N ASP A 344 22.55 -5.54 2.03
CA ASP A 344 22.15 -6.78 2.71
C ASP A 344 20.90 -7.36 2.03
N ASN A 345 20.88 -8.69 1.90
CA ASN A 345 19.78 -9.41 1.29
C ASN A 345 19.25 -10.49 2.23
N ILE A 346 17.95 -10.44 2.48
CA ILE A 346 17.23 -11.45 3.25
C ILE A 346 16.38 -12.26 2.27
N ASN A 347 16.72 -13.53 2.11
CA ASN A 347 15.92 -14.48 1.36
C ASN A 347 14.85 -15.08 2.28
N VAL A 348 13.61 -15.07 1.81
CA VAL A 348 12.48 -15.73 2.48
C VAL A 348 11.94 -16.81 1.56
N SER A 349 11.69 -17.99 2.12
CA SER A 349 11.05 -19.10 1.44
C SER A 349 9.87 -19.63 2.25
N ILE A 350 8.74 -19.80 1.57
CA ILE A 350 7.48 -20.30 2.11
C ILE A 350 7.14 -21.59 1.38
N LYS A 351 7.23 -22.71 2.09
CA LYS A 351 6.84 -24.03 1.58
C LYS A 351 5.46 -24.39 2.10
N LEU A 352 4.49 -24.53 1.19
CA LEU A 352 3.13 -24.98 1.52
C LEU A 352 3.09 -26.50 1.74
N LYS A 353 2.02 -26.98 2.38
CA LYS A 353 1.76 -28.40 2.61
C LYS A 353 1.76 -29.25 1.33
N ASN A 354 1.30 -28.68 0.21
CA ASN A 354 1.31 -29.32 -1.11
C ASN A 354 2.67 -29.25 -1.82
N ASN A 355 3.75 -28.94 -1.10
CA ASN A 355 5.12 -28.78 -1.59
C ASN A 355 5.36 -27.62 -2.58
N LYS A 356 4.37 -26.75 -2.86
CA LYS A 356 4.64 -25.50 -3.57
C LYS A 356 5.53 -24.60 -2.74
N VAL A 357 6.52 -23.99 -3.37
CA VAL A 357 7.48 -23.09 -2.73
C VAL A 357 7.39 -21.72 -3.36
N TYR A 358 7.29 -20.69 -2.52
CA TYR A 358 7.36 -19.29 -2.91
C TYR A 358 8.60 -18.67 -2.27
N THR A 359 9.40 -17.96 -3.06
CA THR A 359 10.62 -17.32 -2.58
C THR A 359 10.63 -15.86 -2.97
N TYR A 360 11.14 -15.00 -2.09
CA TYR A 360 11.38 -13.59 -2.39
C TYR A 360 12.61 -13.05 -1.67
N ASN A 361 13.13 -11.94 -2.16
CA ASN A 361 14.36 -11.33 -1.67
C ASN A 361 14.09 -9.91 -1.19
N VAL A 362 14.39 -9.65 0.08
CA VAL A 362 14.32 -8.33 0.69
C VAL A 362 15.71 -7.71 0.62
N LYS A 363 15.91 -6.80 -0.33
CA LYS A 363 17.16 -6.08 -0.55
C LYS A 363 17.12 -4.75 0.18
N ILE A 364 18.06 -4.53 1.09
CA ILE A 364 18.02 -3.34 1.96
C ILE A 364 18.71 -2.18 1.26
N PHE A 365 18.09 -1.01 1.30
CA PHE A 365 18.75 0.26 0.99
C PHE A 365 18.57 1.28 2.10
N GLU A 366 19.50 2.24 2.15
CA GLU A 366 19.44 3.40 3.02
C GLU A 366 19.41 4.66 2.15
N TYR A 367 18.58 5.62 2.54
CA TYR A 367 18.44 6.86 1.80
C TYR A 367 17.78 7.93 2.68
N SER A 368 18.43 9.09 2.79
CA SER A 368 17.92 10.25 3.51
C SER A 368 17.87 11.44 2.54
N PRO A 369 16.69 11.72 1.94
CA PRO A 369 16.50 12.78 0.96
C PRO A 369 16.66 14.20 1.52
#